data_AF-A0A517PH70-F1
#
_entry.id   AF-A0A517PH70-F1
#
_cell.length_a   1.000
_cell.length_b   1.000
_cell.length_c   1.000
_cell.angle_alpha   90.00
_cell.angle_beta   90.00
_cell.angle_gamma   90.00
#
_symmetry.space_group_name_H-M   'P 1'
#
loop_
_entity.id
_entity.type
_entity.pdbx_description
1 polymer ?
#
loop_
_entity_poly.entity_id
_entity_poly.type
_entity_poly.pdbx_seq_one_letter_code
_entity_poly.pdbx_strand_id
1 'polypeptide(L)'
;MQVAITCRHGSVSDGLREYITEKSEKLLTYFERVTAIQITIDQGENQNRVEILVDAEHKHNFVSHAEGDEVKPNFHAALSKMEQQIKKYKQKIQDHRRDLPLNEIAENGMAEAEAESEEETESE
;
A
#
# COMPACT_ATOMS: atom_id res chain seq x y z
N MET A 1 8.16 6.98 0.92
CA MET A 1 6.80 6.61 0.45
C MET A 1 6.12 7.81 -0.16
N GLN A 2 5.39 7.62 -1.26
CA GLN A 2 4.59 8.66 -1.90
C GLN A 2 3.09 8.38 -1.75
N VAL A 3 2.32 9.32 -1.20
CA VAL A 3 0.85 9.29 -1.21
C VAL A 3 0.34 10.21 -2.29
N ALA A 4 -0.28 9.66 -3.32
CA ALA A 4 -0.90 10.41 -4.40
C ALA A 4 -2.42 10.34 -4.25
N ILE A 5 -3.08 11.50 -4.19
CA ILE A 5 -4.54 11.60 -4.12
C ILE A 5 -5.02 12.22 -5.42
N THR A 6 -5.81 11.47 -6.17
CA THR A 6 -6.38 11.86 -7.46
C THR A 6 -7.90 11.95 -7.33
N CYS A 7 -8.48 13.05 -7.76
CA CYS A 7 -9.93 13.22 -7.83
C CYS A 7 -10.34 13.27 -9.31
N ARG A 8 -11.16 12.32 -9.75
CA ARG A 8 -11.55 12.19 -11.15
C ARG A 8 -12.73 13.09 -11.50
N HIS A 9 -13.68 13.20 -10.57
CA HIS A 9 -14.83 14.08 -10.65
C HIS A 9 -15.02 14.78 -9.31
N GLY A 10 -15.46 16.04 -9.36
CA GLY A 10 -15.68 16.88 -8.19
C GLY A 10 -14.42 17.55 -7.64
N SER A 11 -14.52 18.04 -6.40
CA SER A 11 -13.41 18.64 -5.67
C SER A 11 -13.38 18.07 -4.26
N VAL A 12 -12.19 17.71 -3.80
CA VAL A 12 -11.98 17.24 -2.43
C VAL A 12 -11.44 18.41 -1.61
N SER A 13 -12.09 18.67 -0.47
CA SER A 13 -11.63 19.72 0.44
C SER A 13 -10.27 19.35 1.03
N ASP A 14 -9.44 20.36 1.33
CA ASP A 14 -8.13 20.13 1.92
C ASP A 14 -8.20 19.34 3.24
N GLY A 15 -9.20 19.62 4.07
CA GLY A 15 -9.41 18.86 5.31
C GLY A 15 -9.73 17.38 5.09
N LEU A 16 -10.41 17.01 4.00
CA LEU A 16 -10.63 15.60 3.66
C LEU A 16 -9.36 14.97 3.09
N ARG A 17 -8.59 15.72 2.30
CA ARG A 17 -7.30 15.27 1.74
C ARG A 17 -6.29 14.96 2.84
N GLU A 18 -6.16 15.85 3.82
CA GLU A 18 -5.27 15.68 4.97
C GLU A 18 -5.71 14.47 5.81
N TYR A 19 -7.01 14.35 6.07
CA TYR A 19 -7.59 13.19 6.75
C TYR A 19 -7.25 11.86 6.05
N ILE A 20 -7.45 11.80 4.74
CA ILE A 20 -7.16 10.61 3.93
C ILE A 20 -5.66 10.29 3.95
N THR A 21 -4.81 11.32 3.89
CA THR A 21 -3.35 11.15 3.94
C THR A 21 -2.93 10.54 5.28
N GLU A 22 -3.33 11.14 6.40
CA GLU A 22 -3.00 10.66 7.75
C GLU A 22 -3.48 9.21 7.99
N LYS A 23 -4.68 8.86 7.51
CA LYS A 23 -5.19 7.49 7.67
C LYS A 23 -4.48 6.49 6.77
N SER A 24 -4.11 6.89 5.56
CA SER A 24 -3.37 6.05 4.62
C SER A 24 -1.95 5.77 5.11
N GLU A 25 -1.32 6.73 5.79
CA GLU A 25 0.00 6.53 6.40
C GLU A 25 0.02 5.41 7.44
N LYS A 26 -1.10 5.12 8.11
CA LYS A 26 -1.17 3.97 9.04
C LYS A 26 -0.94 2.63 8.35
N LEU A 27 -1.14 2.53 7.04
CA LEU A 27 -0.86 1.31 6.28
C LEU A 27 0.63 0.96 6.29
N LEU A 28 1.52 1.96 6.37
CA LEU A 28 2.97 1.75 6.51
C LEU A 28 3.33 0.93 7.75
N THR A 29 2.64 1.19 8.87
CA THR A 29 2.92 0.49 10.13
C THR A 29 2.60 -1.01 10.04
N TYR A 30 1.69 -1.40 9.16
CA TYR A 30 1.36 -2.81 8.96
C TYR A 30 2.28 -3.50 7.95
N PHE A 31 2.77 -2.74 6.95
CA PHE A 31 3.60 -3.23 5.87
C PHE A 31 4.65 -2.20 5.49
N GLU A 32 5.86 -2.40 6.00
CA GLU A 32 6.98 -1.46 5.84
C GLU A 32 7.50 -1.40 4.39
N ARG A 33 7.17 -2.40 3.57
CA ARG A 33 7.56 -2.49 2.15
C ARG A 33 6.58 -1.78 1.20
N VAL A 34 5.74 -0.86 1.67
CA VAL A 34 4.90 -0.03 0.78
C VAL A 34 5.76 1.06 0.13
N THR A 35 5.78 1.10 -1.20
CA THR A 35 6.54 2.08 -1.98
C THR A 35 5.67 3.29 -2.34
N ALA A 36 4.44 3.05 -2.79
CA ALA A 36 3.49 4.09 -3.17
C ALA A 36 2.05 3.74 -2.76
N ILE A 37 1.27 4.78 -2.44
CA ILE A 37 -0.16 4.68 -2.19
C ILE A 37 -0.86 5.65 -3.12
N GLN A 38 -1.69 5.14 -4.02
CA GLN A 38 -2.54 5.94 -4.88
C GLN A 38 -4.00 5.82 -4.44
N ILE A 39 -4.65 6.96 -4.25
CA ILE A 39 -6.04 7.03 -3.79
C ILE A 39 -6.80 7.80 -4.84
N THR A 40 -7.72 7.11 -5.51
CA THR A 40 -8.57 7.70 -6.54
C THR A 40 -9.98 7.85 -6.00
N ILE A 41 -10.50 9.07 -6.03
CA ILE A 41 -11.86 9.40 -5.63
C ILE A 41 -12.62 9.80 -6.88
N ASP A 42 -13.70 9.07 -7.17
CA ASP A 42 -14.60 9.35 -8.28
C ASP A 42 -15.97 9.72 -7.70
N GLN A 43 -16.36 10.98 -7.83
CA GLN A 43 -17.67 11.48 -7.39
C GLN A 43 -18.62 11.51 -8.58
N GLY A 44 -19.35 10.42 -8.80
CA GLY A 44 -20.35 10.31 -9.87
C GLY A 44 -21.70 10.87 -9.45
N GLU A 45 -22.61 11.05 -10.42
CA GLU A 45 -23.97 11.55 -10.17
C GLU A 45 -24.83 10.58 -9.33
N ASN A 46 -24.60 9.26 -9.47
CA ASN A 46 -25.37 8.24 -8.75
C ASN A 46 -24.67 7.73 -7.50
N GLN A 47 -23.35 7.53 -7.54
CA GLN A 47 -22.58 6.98 -6.43
C GLN A 47 -21.15 7.51 -6.42
N ASN A 48 -20.61 7.65 -5.22
CA ASN A 48 -19.21 7.96 -5.01
C ASN A 48 -18.42 6.67 -4.93
N ARG A 49 -17.30 6.59 -5.63
CA ARG A 49 -16.36 5.47 -5.60
C ARG A 49 -15.02 5.93 -5.06
N VAL A 50 -14.46 5.16 -4.13
CA VAL A 50 -13.11 5.35 -3.62
C VAL A 50 -12.32 4.09 -3.92
N GLU A 51 -11.18 4.26 -4.58
CA GLU A 51 -10.24 3.20 -4.92
C GLU A 51 -8.89 3.51 -4.28
N ILE A 52 -8.30 2.51 -3.63
CA ILE A 52 -6.98 2.57 -3.02
C ILE A 52 -6.13 1.52 -3.70
N LEU A 53 -5.02 1.98 -4.26
CA LEU A 53 -3.98 1.15 -4.85
C LEU A 53 -2.71 1.32 -4.01
N VAL A 54 -2.16 0.20 -3.56
CA VAL A 54 -0.93 0.17 -2.76
C VAL A 54 0.10 -0.65 -3.52
N ASP A 55 1.19 0.01 -3.88
CA ASP A 55 2.37 -0.61 -4.45
C ASP A 55 3.31 -1.06 -3.34
N ALA A 56 3.78 -2.31 -3.48
CA ALA A 56 4.60 -2.98 -2.52
C ALA A 56 5.86 -3.51 -3.21
N GLU A 57 6.99 -3.39 -2.54
CA GLU A 57 8.25 -3.92 -3.05
C GLU A 57 8.18 -5.44 -3.17
N HIS A 58 8.69 -5.97 -4.29
CA HIS A 58 8.76 -7.40 -4.60
C HIS A 58 7.40 -8.13 -4.73
N LYS A 59 6.29 -7.42 -5.01
CA LYS A 59 4.98 -8.07 -5.20
C LYS A 59 3.98 -7.29 -6.08
N HIS A 60 2.93 -7.99 -6.51
CA HIS A 60 1.70 -7.45 -7.09
C HIS A 60 1.06 -6.34 -6.23
N ASN A 61 0.66 -5.30 -6.93
CA ASN A 61 -0.06 -4.14 -6.42
C ASN A 61 -1.36 -4.61 -5.76
N PHE A 62 -1.65 -4.08 -4.57
CA PHE A 62 -2.92 -4.33 -3.90
C PHE A 62 -3.93 -3.29 -4.35
N VAL A 63 -5.14 -3.74 -4.66
CA VAL A 63 -6.24 -2.85 -5.05
C VAL A 63 -7.44 -3.13 -4.16
N SER A 64 -8.03 -2.07 -3.63
CA SER A 64 -9.33 -2.13 -2.95
C SER A 64 -10.21 -0.98 -3.41
N HIS A 65 -11.52 -1.24 -3.48
CA HIS A 65 -12.49 -0.20 -3.77
C HIS A 65 -13.73 -0.35 -2.90
N ALA A 66 -14.44 0.75 -2.76
CA ALA A 66 -15.75 0.84 -2.13
C ALA A 66 -16.59 1.92 -2.81
N GLU A 67 -17.89 1.67 -2.84
CA GLU A 67 -18.89 2.50 -3.50
C GLU A 67 -20.03 2.77 -2.52
N GLY A 68 -20.66 3.94 -2.62
CA GLY A 68 -21.72 4.38 -1.71
C GLY A 68 -21.99 5.88 -1.84
N ASP A 69 -22.89 6.38 -1.01
CA ASP A 69 -23.38 7.76 -1.09
C ASP A 69 -22.36 8.80 -0.61
N GLU A 70 -21.45 8.45 0.30
CA GLU A 70 -20.50 9.39 0.90
C GLU A 70 -19.04 8.91 0.79
N VAL A 71 -18.12 9.83 0.46
CA VAL A 71 -16.69 9.51 0.25
C VAL A 71 -16.01 8.99 1.51
N LYS A 72 -16.30 9.55 2.69
CA LYS A 72 -15.66 9.15 3.97
C LYS A 72 -15.91 7.69 4.35
N PRO A 73 -17.16 7.20 4.45
CA PRO A 73 -17.41 5.80 4.76
C PRO A 73 -16.88 4.86 3.68
N ASN A 74 -16.92 5.27 2.41
CA ASN A 74 -16.34 4.49 1.32
C ASN A 74 -14.82 4.35 1.48
N PHE A 75 -14.12 5.45 1.80
CA PHE A 75 -12.69 5.41 2.09
C PHE A 75 -12.38 4.45 3.25
N HIS A 76 -13.13 4.52 4.36
CA HIS A 76 -12.93 3.58 5.46
C HIS A 76 -13.17 2.13 5.07
N ALA A 77 -14.21 1.85 4.29
CA ALA A 77 -14.50 0.51 3.80
C ALA A 77 -13.38 -0.01 2.88
N ALA A 78 -12.87 0.83 1.98
CA ALA A 78 -11.74 0.50 1.11
C ALA A 78 -10.45 0.28 1.93
N LEU A 79 -10.21 1.11 2.95
CA LEU A 79 -9.06 1.02 3.84
C LEU A 79 -9.06 -0.28 4.64
N SER A 80 -10.18 -0.64 5.27
CA SER A 80 -10.28 -1.90 6.02
C SER A 80 -10.11 -3.13 5.14
N LYS A 81 -10.62 -3.10 3.90
CA LYS A 81 -10.35 -4.16 2.91
C LYS A 81 -8.86 -4.23 2.59
N MET A 82 -8.20 -3.09 2.40
CA MET A 82 -6.76 -3.03 2.12
C MET A 82 -5.94 -3.61 3.28
N GLU A 83 -6.25 -3.22 4.52
CA GLU A 83 -5.60 -3.75 5.73
C GLU A 83 -5.71 -5.27 5.81
N GLN A 84 -6.89 -5.83 5.51
CA GLN A 84 -7.10 -7.28 5.52
C GLN A 84 -6.26 -7.99 4.45
N GLN A 85 -6.19 -7.43 3.23
CA GLN A 85 -5.37 -8.01 2.15
C GLN A 85 -3.88 -8.02 2.52
N ILE A 86 -3.39 -6.91 3.05
CA ILE A 86 -2.00 -6.76 3.50
C ILE A 86 -1.69 -7.76 4.62
N LYS A 87 -2.53 -7.84 5.65
CA LYS A 87 -2.34 -8.79 6.78
C LYS A 87 -2.33 -10.24 6.30
N LYS A 88 -3.29 -10.62 5.43
CA LYS A 88 -3.36 -11.97 4.87
C LYS A 88 -2.13 -12.30 4.03
N TYR A 89 -1.58 -11.33 3.31
CA TYR A 89 -0.35 -11.52 2.55
C TYR A 89 0.87 -11.67 3.46
N LYS A 90 1.04 -10.79 4.45
CA LYS A 90 2.13 -10.88 5.44
C LYS A 90 2.14 -12.24 6.13
N GLN A 91 0.97 -12.73 6.52
CA GLN A 91 0.83 -14.06 7.11
C GLN A 91 1.27 -15.17 6.14
N LYS A 92 0.87 -15.13 4.87
CA LYS A 92 1.26 -16.13 3.87
C LYS A 92 2.76 -16.20 3.58
N ILE A 93 3.45 -15.06 3.56
CA ILE A 93 4.92 -15.02 3.40
C ILE A 93 5.60 -15.61 4.63
N GLN A 94 5.14 -15.21 5.81
CA GLN A 94 5.71 -15.67 7.07
C GLN A 94 5.52 -17.18 7.27
N ASP A 95 4.39 -17.72 6.82
CA ASP A 95 4.08 -19.15 6.86
C ASP A 95 5.01 -19.96 5.94
N HIS A 96 5.23 -19.48 4.70
CA HIS A 96 6.22 -20.10 3.81
C HIS A 96 7.63 -20.08 4.41
N ARG A 97 8.04 -19.01 5.09
CA ARG A 97 9.35 -18.96 5.77
C ARG A 97 9.48 -19.98 6.91
N ARG A 98 8.38 -20.49 7.47
CA ARG A 98 8.42 -21.51 8.52
C ARG A 98 8.49 -22.94 7.98
N ASP A 99 8.04 -23.17 6.75
CA ASP A 99 8.03 -24.50 6.13
C ASP A 99 9.30 -24.81 5.31
N LEU A 100 10.15 -23.81 5.03
CA LEU A 100 11.48 -24.08 4.44
C LEU A 100 12.45 -24.59 5.52
N PRO A 101 13.17 -25.71 5.28
CA PRO A 101 14.25 -26.13 6.15
C PRO A 101 15.31 -25.02 6.22
N LEU A 102 15.90 -24.81 7.40
CA LEU A 102 16.78 -23.69 7.78
C LEU A 102 17.99 -23.39 6.86
N ASN A 103 18.19 -24.14 5.77
CA ASN A 103 19.35 -24.07 4.90
C ASN A 103 19.22 -23.09 3.71
N GLU A 104 18.01 -22.62 3.37
CA GLU A 104 17.78 -21.69 2.22
C GLU A 104 17.51 -20.23 2.63
N ILE A 105 17.36 -19.96 3.93
CA ILE A 105 17.08 -18.60 4.43
C ILE A 105 18.32 -17.69 4.38
N ALA A 106 19.51 -18.27 4.23
CA ALA A 106 20.77 -17.53 4.13
C ALA A 106 20.96 -16.88 2.75
N GLU A 107 20.58 -17.54 1.65
CA GLU A 107 20.79 -16.97 0.31
C GLU A 107 19.87 -15.78 0.02
N ASN A 108 18.60 -15.84 0.46
CA ASN A 108 17.65 -14.75 0.19
C ASN A 108 17.80 -13.54 1.13
N GLY A 109 18.51 -13.67 2.25
CA GLY A 109 18.88 -12.54 3.12
C GLY A 109 20.22 -11.89 2.73
N MET A 110 21.04 -12.57 1.93
CA MET A 110 22.33 -12.06 1.43
C MET A 110 22.18 -11.25 0.14
N ALA A 111 21.22 -11.57 -0.72
CA ALA A 111 20.95 -10.79 -1.93
C ALA A 111 20.49 -9.34 -1.64
N GLU A 112 19.84 -9.08 -0.49
CA GLU A 112 19.49 -7.72 -0.04
C GLU A 112 20.69 -6.97 0.57
N ALA A 113 21.76 -7.66 1.01
CA ALA A 113 22.94 -7.02 1.62
C ALA A 113 24.07 -6.71 0.61
N GLU A 114 24.17 -7.46 -0.49
CA GLU A 114 25.20 -7.23 -1.51
C GLU A 114 24.84 -6.06 -2.45
N ALA A 115 23.55 -5.83 -2.73
CA ALA A 115 23.10 -4.75 -3.62
C ALA A 115 23.23 -3.33 -3.03
N GLU A 116 23.24 -3.17 -1.70
CA GLU A 116 23.49 -1.86 -1.04
C GLU A 116 24.97 -1.45 -1.03
N SER A 117 25.90 -2.34 -1.41
CA SER A 117 27.35 -2.05 -1.36
C SER A 117 27.95 -1.58 -2.69
N GLU A 118 27.23 -1.69 -3.80
CA GLU A 118 27.79 -1.45 -5.15
C GLU A 118 27.50 -0.03 -5.70
N GLU A 119 26.61 0.77 -5.11
CA GLU A 119 26.26 2.11 -5.63
C GLU A 119 27.10 3.28 -5.05
N GLU A 120 27.97 3.04 -4.05
CA GLU A 120 28.79 4.11 -3.43
C GLU A 120 30.25 4.18 -3.92
N THR A 121 30.64 3.43 -4.96
CA THR A 121 32.05 3.43 -5.45
C THR A 121 32.22 3.74 -6.93
N GLU A 122 31.49 4.72 -7.47
CA GLU A 122 31.88 5.35 -8.74
C GLU A 122 31.76 6.88 -8.64
N SER A 123 32.44 7.48 -7.65
CA SER A 123 32.72 8.92 -7.61
C SER A 123 33.86 9.22 -6.63
N GLU A 124 35.09 8.81 -6.96
CA GLU A 124 36.31 9.61 -6.74
C GLU A 124 37.47 9.13 -7.62
#